data_AF-A0A932C2T4-F1
#
_entry.id   AF-A0A932C2T4-F1
#
_cell.length_a   1.000
_cell.length_b   1.000
_cell.length_c   1.000
_cell.angle_alpha   90.00
_cell.angle_beta   90.00
_cell.angle_gamma   90.00
#
_symmetry.space_group_name_H-M   'P 1'
#
loop_
_entity.id
_entity.type
_entity.pdbx_description
1 polymer ?
#
loop_
_entity_poly.entity_id
_entity_poly.type
_entity_poly.pdbx_seq_one_letter_code
_entity_poly.pdbx_strand_id
1 'polypeptide(L)'
;MDAPAAYAARRARPDRQLRGGFSLLEIMTTLVIIGVIMGWTFIKLDPRRNQADAGLALVRTVMQQAMRNSVQRQHDILVSFDTVNRRIRYVEDVNNNGAVDAGERVLWKPLENQTKFARPPAIIAGSYSAAAVVGGRLRTVDGFPTVIARRGGSLSSDLQVFVVTLRGERDDFRAIAVTQPTGRVETYTYAGGTWSIFNR
;
A
#
# COMPACT_ATOMS: atom_id res chain seq x y z
N MET A 1 11.45 -29.97 90.88
CA MET A 1 10.24 -29.25 91.30
C MET A 1 9.79 -28.39 90.15
N ASP A 2 8.65 -28.78 89.59
CA ASP A 2 7.63 -27.97 88.90
C ASP A 2 7.96 -27.15 87.64
N ALA A 3 7.28 -27.55 86.55
CA ALA A 3 7.04 -26.81 85.31
C ALA A 3 6.12 -25.57 85.56
N PRO A 4 5.63 -24.77 84.57
CA PRO A 4 5.81 -24.81 83.10
C PRO A 4 5.91 -23.42 82.39
N ALA A 5 6.03 -23.49 81.05
CA ALA A 5 5.41 -22.62 80.05
C ALA A 5 5.72 -21.09 80.00
N ALA A 6 6.26 -20.66 78.85
CA ALA A 6 5.63 -19.58 78.08
C ALA A 6 6.07 -19.66 76.61
N TYR A 7 5.23 -20.29 75.79
CA TYR A 7 5.27 -20.18 74.34
C TYR A 7 4.91 -18.73 73.97
N ALA A 8 5.91 -17.86 73.82
CA ALA A 8 5.69 -16.48 73.42
C ALA A 8 5.32 -16.45 71.94
N ALA A 9 4.01 -16.45 71.66
CA ALA A 9 3.46 -16.20 70.34
C ALA A 9 3.99 -14.87 69.80
N ARG A 10 4.90 -14.92 68.81
CA ARG A 10 5.24 -13.76 67.98
C ARG A 10 3.97 -13.35 67.25
N ARG A 11 3.31 -12.30 67.73
CA ARG A 11 2.29 -11.58 66.97
C ARG A 11 2.97 -11.02 65.72
N ALA A 12 2.74 -11.66 64.57
CA ALA A 12 2.98 -11.04 63.28
C ALA A 12 2.15 -9.76 63.23
N ARG A 13 2.82 -8.60 63.18
CA ARG A 13 2.15 -7.34 62.89
C ARG A 13 1.60 -7.45 61.47
N PRO A 14 0.33 -7.12 61.21
CA PRO A 14 -0.12 -6.98 59.85
C PRO A 14 0.65 -5.78 59.28
N ASP A 15 1.51 -6.03 58.30
CA ASP A 15 2.03 -4.97 57.45
C ASP A 15 0.84 -4.31 56.79
N ARG A 16 0.45 -3.15 57.34
CA ARG A 16 -0.44 -2.23 56.65
C ARG A 16 0.29 -1.87 55.37
N GLN A 17 -0.06 -2.56 54.28
CA GLN A 17 0.17 -2.05 52.94
C GLN A 17 -0.52 -0.70 52.90
N LEU A 18 0.29 0.36 53.05
CA LEU A 18 -0.10 1.72 52.76
C LEU A 18 -0.54 1.70 51.31
N ARG A 19 -1.85 1.65 51.08
CA ARG A 19 -2.43 1.95 49.78
C ARG A 19 -2.06 3.41 49.52
N GLY A 20 -0.94 3.63 48.86
CA GLY A 20 -0.47 4.95 48.48
C GLY A 20 -1.51 5.60 47.59
N GLY A 21 -2.16 6.64 48.10
CA GLY A 21 -2.92 7.56 47.25
C GLY A 21 -1.94 8.35 46.39
N PHE A 22 -2.30 8.57 45.13
CA PHE A 22 -1.50 9.38 44.22
C PHE A 22 -1.36 10.80 44.76
N SER A 23 -0.13 11.32 44.81
CA SER A 23 0.07 12.70 45.20
C SER A 23 -0.43 13.64 44.11
N LEU A 24 -0.91 14.83 44.48
CA LEU A 24 -1.37 15.83 43.51
C LEU A 24 -0.26 16.21 42.53
N LEU A 25 0.99 16.26 43.01
CA LEU A 25 2.18 16.48 42.20
C LEU A 25 2.43 15.34 41.21
N GLU A 26 2.22 14.09 41.60
CA GLU A 26 2.37 12.91 40.74
C GLU A 26 1.30 12.86 39.64
N ILE A 27 0.05 13.22 39.95
CA ILE A 27 -1.00 13.36 38.93
C ILE A 27 -0.63 14.49 37.95
N MET A 28 -0.11 15.61 38.45
CA MET A 28 0.34 16.72 37.60
C MET A 28 1.51 16.34 36.70
N THR A 29 2.55 15.67 37.23
CA THR A 29 3.69 15.23 36.41
C THR A 29 3.27 14.21 35.37
N THR A 30 2.37 13.28 35.73
CA THR A 30 1.83 12.29 34.79
C THR A 30 1.06 12.96 33.66
N LEU A 31 0.21 13.96 33.95
CA LEU A 31 -0.53 14.70 32.92
C LEU A 31 0.41 15.48 31.98
N VAL A 32 1.48 16.08 32.52
CA VAL A 32 2.49 16.76 31.70
C VAL A 32 3.22 15.76 30.79
N ILE A 33 3.64 14.61 31.32
CA ILE A 33 4.33 13.57 30.55
C ILE A 33 3.41 13.03 29.45
N ILE A 34 2.15 12.75 29.75
CA ILE A 34 1.16 12.30 28.75
C ILE A 34 0.96 13.37 27.67
N GLY A 35 0.86 14.65 28.04
CA GLY A 35 0.73 15.75 27.08
C GLY A 35 1.93 15.87 26.14
N VAL A 36 3.15 15.76 26.66
CA VAL A 36 4.37 15.77 25.85
C VAL A 36 4.45 14.57 24.91
N ILE A 37 4.12 13.36 25.40
CA ILE A 37 4.12 12.14 24.59
C ILE A 37 3.05 12.20 23.49
N MET A 38 1.84 12.69 23.81
CA MET A 38 0.77 12.86 22.83
C MET A 38 1.18 13.87 21.75
N GLY A 39 1.73 15.03 22.13
CA GLY A 39 2.20 16.05 21.19
C GLY A 39 3.26 15.52 20.22
N TRP A 40 4.18 14.66 20.69
CA TRP A 40 5.21 14.08 19.83
C TRP A 40 4.69 12.97 18.90
N THR A 41 3.71 12.19 19.36
CA THR A 41 3.15 11.07 18.59
C THR A 41 2.38 11.55 17.36
N PHE A 42 1.67 12.68 17.45
CA PHE A 42 0.90 13.24 16.33
C PHE A 42 1.77 13.72 15.16
N ILE A 43 3.05 14.06 15.38
CA ILE A 43 3.93 14.60 14.33
C ILE A 43 4.45 13.49 13.38
N LYS A 44 4.46 12.22 13.81
CA LYS A 44 5.08 11.12 13.05
C LYS A 44 4.12 10.26 12.24
N LEU A 45 2.81 10.40 12.44
CA LEU A 45 1.81 9.73 11.63
C LEU A 45 1.46 10.66 10.47
N ASP A 46 2.19 10.57 9.36
CA ASP A 46 1.76 11.19 8.10
C ASP A 46 0.80 10.23 7.37
N PRO A 47 -0.53 10.40 7.48
CA PRO A 47 -1.49 9.48 6.89
C PRO A 47 -1.45 9.56 5.36
N ARG A 48 -0.78 10.56 4.78
CA ARG A 48 -0.79 10.89 3.35
C ARG A 48 0.09 9.93 2.55
N ARG A 49 1.31 9.67 3.04
CA ARG A 49 2.23 8.71 2.42
C ARG A 49 1.64 7.30 2.38
N ASN A 50 0.89 6.94 3.41
CA ASN A 50 0.22 5.64 3.50
C ASN A 50 -0.84 5.47 2.39
N GLN A 51 -1.49 6.54 1.93
CA GLN A 51 -2.54 6.45 0.92
C GLN A 51 -1.97 6.19 -0.49
N ALA A 52 -0.92 6.92 -0.86
CA ALA A 52 -0.26 6.69 -2.15
C ALA A 52 0.33 5.28 -2.24
N ASP A 53 0.90 4.80 -1.13
CA ASP A 53 1.40 3.42 -0.98
C ASP A 53 0.28 2.38 -1.15
N ALA A 54 -0.93 2.65 -0.64
CA ALA A 54 -2.07 1.75 -0.77
C ALA A 54 -2.60 1.70 -2.21
N GLY A 55 -2.69 2.86 -2.88
CA GLY A 55 -2.97 2.91 -4.33
C GLY A 55 -1.94 2.10 -5.12
N LEU A 56 -0.65 2.28 -4.83
CA LEU A 56 0.45 1.52 -5.43
C LEU A 56 0.32 0.00 -5.18
N ALA A 57 0.01 -0.40 -3.95
CA ALA A 57 -0.17 -1.79 -3.56
C ALA A 57 -1.31 -2.43 -4.36
N LEU A 58 -2.42 -1.72 -4.56
CA LEU A 58 -3.53 -2.21 -5.39
C LEU A 58 -3.09 -2.44 -6.84
N VAL A 59 -2.40 -1.48 -7.47
CA VAL A 59 -1.92 -1.66 -8.85
C VAL A 59 -0.98 -2.86 -8.94
N ARG A 60 -0.02 -2.98 -8.00
CA ARG A 60 0.91 -4.11 -7.94
C ARG A 60 0.18 -5.44 -7.78
N THR A 61 -0.79 -5.53 -6.86
CA THR A 61 -1.56 -6.75 -6.62
C THR A 61 -2.37 -7.14 -7.86
N VAL A 62 -3.02 -6.19 -8.53
CA VAL A 62 -3.77 -6.47 -9.76
C VAL A 62 -2.85 -7.02 -10.86
N MET A 63 -1.66 -6.43 -11.04
CA MET A 63 -0.69 -6.90 -12.03
C MET A 63 -0.18 -8.31 -11.70
N GLN A 64 0.20 -8.56 -10.45
CA GLN A 64 0.65 -9.88 -10.01
C GLN A 64 -0.47 -10.93 -10.15
N GLN A 65 -1.70 -10.56 -9.83
CA GLN A 65 -2.87 -11.42 -10.02
C GLN A 65 -3.13 -11.72 -11.49
N ALA A 66 -3.02 -10.72 -12.38
CA ALA A 66 -3.19 -10.90 -13.81
C ALA A 66 -2.18 -11.90 -14.39
N MET A 67 -0.90 -11.74 -14.08
CA MET A 67 0.15 -12.66 -14.55
C MET A 67 -0.01 -14.07 -13.95
N ARG A 68 -0.35 -14.17 -12.66
CA ARG A 68 -0.59 -15.47 -12.03
C ARG A 68 -1.79 -16.19 -12.67
N ASN A 69 -2.89 -15.48 -12.85
CA ASN A 69 -4.11 -16.05 -13.39
C ASN A 69 -3.98 -16.38 -14.88
N SER A 70 -3.26 -15.58 -15.67
CA SER A 70 -3.04 -15.88 -17.09
C SER A 70 -2.31 -17.21 -17.27
N VAL A 71 -1.29 -17.46 -16.45
CA VAL A 71 -0.56 -18.73 -16.44
C VAL A 71 -1.42 -19.86 -15.89
N GLN A 72 -2.09 -19.66 -14.75
CA GLN A 72 -2.89 -20.72 -14.11
C GLN A 72 -4.09 -21.16 -14.95
N ARG A 73 -4.74 -20.22 -15.64
CA ARG A 73 -5.95 -20.48 -16.43
C ARG A 73 -5.70 -20.64 -17.92
N GLN A 74 -4.43 -20.53 -18.36
CA GLN A 74 -3.99 -20.73 -19.74
C GLN A 74 -4.70 -19.83 -20.78
N HIS A 75 -5.10 -18.62 -20.39
CA HIS A 75 -5.63 -17.60 -21.30
C HIS A 75 -5.11 -16.21 -20.92
N ASP A 76 -5.23 -15.27 -21.85
CA ASP A 76 -4.71 -13.92 -21.69
C ASP A 76 -5.61 -13.11 -20.73
N ILE A 77 -5.01 -12.20 -19.96
CA ILE A 77 -5.72 -11.30 -19.06
C ILE A 77 -5.47 -9.87 -19.50
N LEU A 78 -6.53 -9.11 -19.77
CA LEU A 78 -6.42 -7.68 -20.10
C LEU A 78 -6.48 -6.88 -18.80
N VAL A 79 -5.49 -6.00 -18.63
CA VAL A 79 -5.47 -5.01 -17.55
C VAL A 79 -5.55 -3.63 -18.18
N SER A 80 -6.73 -3.01 -18.10
CA SER A 80 -6.98 -1.66 -18.64
C SER A 80 -7.03 -0.62 -17.52
N PHE A 81 -6.50 0.57 -17.78
CA PHE A 81 -6.45 1.65 -16.80
C PHE A 81 -7.42 2.77 -17.16
N ASP A 82 -8.50 2.91 -16.40
CA ASP A 82 -9.44 4.02 -16.50
C ASP A 82 -8.93 5.17 -15.61
N THR A 83 -8.14 6.05 -16.23
CA THR A 83 -7.49 7.18 -15.55
C THR A 83 -8.48 8.25 -15.11
N VAL A 84 -9.63 8.35 -15.78
CA VAL A 84 -10.69 9.32 -15.49
C VAL A 84 -11.48 8.90 -14.25
N ASN A 85 -11.96 7.65 -14.22
CA ASN A 85 -12.75 7.13 -13.09
C ASN A 85 -11.89 6.50 -11.99
N ARG A 86 -10.56 6.51 -12.12
CA ARG A 86 -9.59 6.02 -11.13
C ARG A 86 -9.82 4.55 -10.78
N ARG A 87 -9.92 3.70 -11.79
CA ARG A 87 -10.17 2.26 -11.61
C ARG A 87 -9.40 1.44 -12.63
N ILE A 88 -9.14 0.20 -12.30
CA ILE A 88 -8.47 -0.78 -13.15
C ILE A 88 -9.52 -1.80 -13.58
N ARG A 89 -9.60 -2.04 -14.89
CA ARG A 89 -10.38 -3.14 -15.47
C ARG A 89 -9.50 -4.37 -15.57
N TYR A 90 -10.05 -5.49 -15.14
CA TYR A 90 -9.45 -6.81 -15.25
C TYR A 90 -10.41 -7.67 -16.07
N VAL A 91 -9.96 -8.20 -17.20
CA VAL A 91 -10.78 -9.06 -18.07
C VAL A 91 -10.07 -10.39 -18.28
N GLU A 92 -10.80 -11.48 -18.05
CA GLU A 92 -10.39 -12.83 -18.44
C GLU A 92 -10.75 -13.03 -19.92
N ASP A 93 -9.76 -12.87 -20.82
CA ASP A 93 -9.94 -13.02 -22.27
C ASP A 93 -9.79 -14.49 -22.64
N VAL A 94 -10.93 -15.20 -22.61
CA VAL A 94 -10.97 -16.66 -22.69
C VAL A 94 -10.63 -17.14 -24.10
N ASN A 95 -10.95 -16.35 -25.12
CA ASN A 95 -10.69 -16.69 -26.52
C ASN A 95 -9.34 -16.15 -27.04
N ASN A 96 -8.63 -15.38 -26.23
CA ASN A 96 -7.31 -14.77 -26.49
C ASN A 96 -7.29 -13.80 -27.70
N ASN A 97 -8.40 -13.12 -27.99
CA ASN A 97 -8.48 -12.19 -29.11
C ASN A 97 -7.99 -10.76 -28.76
N GLY A 98 -7.77 -10.49 -27.47
CA GLY A 98 -7.34 -9.21 -26.93
C GLY A 98 -8.37 -8.09 -27.09
N ALA A 99 -9.65 -8.44 -27.13
CA ALA A 99 -10.81 -7.56 -27.00
C ALA A 99 -11.60 -7.93 -25.73
N VAL A 100 -12.70 -7.24 -25.46
CA VAL A 100 -13.62 -7.59 -24.37
C VAL A 100 -14.89 -8.09 -25.01
N ASP A 101 -15.20 -9.37 -24.81
CA ASP A 101 -16.35 -10.02 -25.42
C ASP A 101 -17.49 -10.29 -24.43
N ALA A 102 -18.67 -10.55 -25.00
CA ALA A 102 -19.82 -10.98 -24.22
C ALA A 102 -19.57 -12.35 -23.57
N GLY A 103 -19.84 -12.45 -22.27
CA GLY A 103 -19.63 -13.67 -21.48
C GLY A 103 -18.27 -13.77 -20.82
N GLU A 104 -17.33 -12.87 -21.12
CA GLU A 104 -16.05 -12.81 -20.44
C GLU A 104 -16.16 -12.20 -19.05
N ARG A 105 -15.32 -12.66 -18.13
CA ARG A 105 -15.35 -12.15 -16.77
C ARG A 105 -14.65 -10.80 -16.71
N VAL A 106 -15.44 -9.75 -16.45
CA VAL A 106 -14.95 -8.39 -16.25
C VAL A 106 -15.06 -8.00 -14.77
N LEU A 107 -13.95 -7.56 -14.18
CA LEU A 107 -13.88 -7.02 -12.83
C LEU A 107 -13.34 -5.60 -12.86
N TRP A 108 -13.93 -4.74 -12.05
CA TRP A 108 -13.43 -3.38 -11.83
C TRP A 108 -12.87 -3.25 -10.42
N LYS A 109 -11.65 -2.73 -10.33
CA LYS A 109 -10.95 -2.46 -9.08
C LYS A 109 -10.75 -0.94 -8.95
N PRO A 110 -11.54 -0.24 -8.12
CA PRO A 110 -11.30 1.17 -7.88
C PRO A 110 -9.94 1.36 -7.18
N LEU A 111 -9.25 2.44 -7.51
CA LEU A 111 -8.17 2.94 -6.66
C LEU A 111 -8.77 3.35 -5.30
N GLU A 112 -7.98 3.25 -4.24
CA GLU A 112 -8.44 3.66 -2.91
C GLU A 112 -8.86 5.15 -2.87
N ASN A 113 -9.76 5.48 -1.94
CA ASN A 113 -10.54 6.73 -1.85
C ASN A 113 -9.77 8.05 -1.90
N GLN A 114 -8.44 8.05 -1.88
CA GLN A 114 -7.61 9.24 -1.93
C GLN A 114 -6.44 9.15 -2.92
N THR A 115 -6.51 8.26 -3.92
CA THR A 115 -5.48 8.18 -4.97
C THR A 115 -6.07 8.32 -6.38
N LYS A 116 -5.22 8.76 -7.31
CA LYS A 116 -5.55 8.87 -8.74
C LYS A 116 -4.34 8.52 -9.59
N PHE A 117 -4.60 8.14 -10.83
CA PHE A 117 -3.59 8.11 -11.88
C PHE A 117 -3.24 9.55 -12.27
N ALA A 118 -1.95 9.88 -12.37
CA ALA A 118 -1.52 11.22 -12.77
C ALA A 118 -0.21 11.19 -13.54
N ARG A 119 -0.02 12.19 -14.39
CA ARG A 119 1.26 12.43 -15.07
C ARG A 119 2.36 12.63 -14.02
N PRO A 120 3.48 11.89 -14.12
CA PRO A 120 4.54 12.01 -13.13
C PRO A 120 5.31 13.33 -13.28
N PRO A 121 5.92 13.82 -12.17
CA PRO A 121 6.77 15.01 -12.21
C PRO A 121 8.11 14.78 -12.90
N ALA A 122 8.58 13.52 -12.97
CA ALA A 122 9.80 13.12 -13.65
C ALA A 122 9.69 11.66 -14.12
N ILE A 123 10.56 11.23 -15.02
CA ILE A 123 10.65 9.83 -15.47
C ILE A 123 11.47 8.96 -14.52
N ILE A 124 11.13 7.68 -14.42
CA ILE A 124 11.93 6.68 -13.69
C ILE A 124 13.12 6.23 -14.54
N ALA A 125 12.88 6.03 -15.84
CA ALA A 125 13.88 5.78 -16.88
C ALA A 125 13.23 5.91 -18.28
N GLY A 126 14.02 6.27 -19.31
CA GLY A 126 13.57 6.33 -20.71
C GLY A 126 13.21 7.73 -21.22
N SER A 127 12.24 7.84 -22.15
CA SER A 127 11.78 9.12 -22.69
C SER A 127 10.65 9.73 -21.84
N TYR A 128 10.59 11.07 -21.79
CA TYR A 128 9.54 11.80 -21.07
C TYR A 128 8.15 11.43 -21.59
N SER A 129 7.28 10.94 -20.70
CA SER A 129 5.88 10.67 -21.03
C SER A 129 4.94 11.59 -20.27
N ALA A 130 4.01 12.21 -20.99
CA ALA A 130 2.99 13.07 -20.43
C ALA A 130 1.79 12.28 -19.84
N ALA A 131 1.81 10.94 -19.88
CA ALA A 131 0.71 10.09 -19.46
C ALA A 131 0.93 9.46 -18.08
N ALA A 132 -0.16 9.15 -17.38
CA ALA A 132 -0.14 8.43 -16.11
C ALA A 132 0.12 6.92 -16.25
N VAL A 133 -0.05 6.39 -17.46
CA VAL A 133 0.18 4.99 -17.82
C VAL A 133 1.00 4.99 -19.09
N VAL A 134 2.14 4.30 -19.07
CA VAL A 134 3.17 4.39 -20.11
C VAL A 134 3.66 3.00 -20.43
N GLY A 135 3.96 2.74 -21.70
CA GLY A 135 4.55 1.48 -22.14
C GLY A 135 4.87 1.56 -23.62
N GLY A 136 5.87 0.82 -24.07
CA GLY A 136 6.35 0.93 -25.46
C GLY A 136 5.31 0.48 -26.51
N ARG A 137 4.38 -0.42 -26.13
CA ARG A 137 3.41 -1.05 -27.04
C ARG A 137 2.06 -1.32 -26.35
N LEU A 138 1.60 -0.40 -25.51
CA LEU A 138 0.27 -0.52 -24.90
C LEU A 138 -0.81 -0.54 -25.98
N ARG A 139 -1.84 -1.37 -25.79
CA ARG A 139 -3.03 -1.37 -26.65
C ARG A 139 -4.07 -0.42 -26.08
N THR A 140 -4.92 0.11 -26.94
CA THR A 140 -6.15 0.77 -26.49
C THR A 140 -7.31 -0.20 -26.68
N VAL A 141 -8.04 -0.50 -25.61
CA VAL A 141 -9.23 -1.37 -25.61
C VAL A 141 -10.35 -0.60 -24.93
N ASP A 142 -11.46 -0.36 -25.63
CA ASP A 142 -12.58 0.48 -25.20
C ASP A 142 -12.16 1.87 -24.70
N GLY A 143 -11.16 2.47 -25.35
CA GLY A 143 -10.63 3.79 -24.98
C GLY A 143 -9.65 3.80 -23.81
N PHE A 144 -9.32 2.64 -23.21
CA PHE A 144 -8.40 2.55 -22.09
C PHE A 144 -7.02 2.02 -22.50
N PRO A 145 -5.90 2.63 -22.04
CA PRO A 145 -4.59 2.03 -22.17
C PRO A 145 -4.59 0.68 -21.43
N THR A 146 -4.16 -0.35 -22.15
CA THR A 146 -4.31 -1.75 -21.75
C THR A 146 -3.01 -2.51 -22.00
N VAL A 147 -2.58 -3.26 -20.99
CA VAL A 147 -1.54 -4.27 -21.12
C VAL A 147 -2.18 -5.65 -21.05
N ILE A 148 -1.64 -6.62 -21.79
CA ILE A 148 -2.12 -8.00 -21.78
C ILE A 148 -1.09 -8.85 -21.04
N ALA A 149 -1.50 -9.48 -19.95
CA ALA A 149 -0.74 -10.57 -19.35
C ALA A 149 -1.01 -11.84 -20.14
N ARG A 150 0.03 -12.35 -20.79
CA ARG A 150 -0.05 -13.52 -21.65
C ARG A 150 -0.11 -14.78 -20.81
N ARG A 151 -0.77 -15.81 -21.32
CA ARG A 151 -0.77 -17.16 -20.71
C ARG A 151 0.63 -17.77 -20.49
N GLY A 152 1.63 -17.27 -21.23
CA GLY A 152 3.04 -17.66 -21.08
C GLY A 152 3.81 -16.94 -19.97
N GLY A 153 3.17 -16.05 -19.20
CA GLY A 153 3.80 -15.32 -18.09
C GLY A 153 4.51 -14.02 -18.46
N SER A 154 4.52 -13.66 -19.74
CA SER A 154 5.01 -12.34 -20.21
C SER A 154 3.89 -11.32 -20.33
N LEU A 155 4.25 -10.04 -20.47
CA LEU A 155 3.31 -8.99 -20.84
C LEU A 155 3.36 -8.69 -22.35
N SER A 156 2.35 -8.02 -22.89
CA SER A 156 2.36 -7.52 -24.27
C SER A 156 3.27 -6.31 -24.50
N SER A 157 3.65 -5.61 -23.43
CA SER A 157 4.50 -4.42 -23.43
C SER A 157 5.12 -4.22 -22.05
N ASP A 158 6.23 -3.48 -21.99
CA ASP A 158 6.64 -2.86 -20.73
C ASP A 158 5.54 -1.92 -20.25
N LEU A 159 5.45 -1.73 -18.94
CA LEU A 159 4.43 -0.91 -18.31
C LEU A 159 5.04 -0.06 -17.20
N GLN A 160 4.71 1.22 -17.17
CA GLN A 160 4.88 2.10 -16.02
C GLN A 160 3.53 2.71 -15.67
N VAL A 161 3.14 2.65 -14.40
CA VAL A 161 1.89 3.24 -13.92
C VAL A 161 2.21 4.16 -12.77
N PHE A 162 1.74 5.40 -12.86
CA PHE A 162 1.97 6.45 -11.88
C PHE A 162 0.70 6.75 -11.12
N VAL A 163 0.79 6.72 -9.79
CA VAL A 163 -0.29 7.05 -8.87
C VAL A 163 0.17 8.12 -7.90
N VAL A 164 -0.75 8.97 -7.49
CA VAL A 164 -0.52 10.04 -6.52
C VAL A 164 -1.76 10.21 -5.66
N THR A 165 -1.63 10.87 -4.51
CA THR A 165 -2.78 11.32 -3.72
C THR A 165 -3.67 12.25 -4.54
N LEU A 166 -4.96 12.38 -4.18
CA LEU A 166 -5.89 13.24 -4.92
C LEU A 166 -5.44 14.70 -5.03
N ARG A 167 -4.71 15.18 -4.02
CA ARG A 167 -4.11 16.52 -4.00
C ARG A 167 -3.08 16.71 -5.11
N GLY A 168 -2.41 15.64 -5.53
CA GLY A 168 -1.40 15.70 -6.60
C GLY A 168 -0.10 16.32 -6.14
N GLU A 169 0.24 16.18 -4.85
CA GLU A 169 1.51 16.66 -4.31
C GLU A 169 2.69 15.95 -4.96
N ARG A 170 3.77 16.69 -5.21
CA ARG A 170 4.88 16.20 -6.02
C ARG A 170 5.59 15.01 -5.37
N ASP A 171 5.80 15.05 -4.05
CA ASP A 171 6.51 14.01 -3.28
C ASP A 171 5.60 12.82 -2.85
N ASP A 172 4.32 12.86 -3.23
CA ASP A 172 3.36 11.78 -2.98
C ASP A 172 3.29 10.80 -4.15
N PHE A 173 4.05 11.02 -5.22
CA PHE A 173 4.04 10.14 -6.37
C PHE A 173 4.64 8.77 -6.03
N ARG A 174 3.96 7.76 -6.54
CA ARG A 174 4.37 6.36 -6.53
C ARG A 174 4.24 5.79 -7.93
N ALA A 175 5.03 4.76 -8.20
CA ALA A 175 4.93 4.08 -9.47
C ALA A 175 5.23 2.60 -9.36
N ILE A 176 4.64 1.84 -10.28
CA ILE A 176 5.17 0.53 -10.66
C ILE A 176 5.83 0.63 -12.02
N ALA A 177 6.91 -0.10 -12.21
CA ALA A 177 7.43 -0.47 -13.52
C ALA A 177 7.37 -1.99 -13.66
N VAL A 178 6.90 -2.49 -14.79
CA VAL A 178 6.84 -3.92 -15.10
C VAL A 178 7.57 -4.19 -16.40
N THR A 179 8.57 -5.06 -16.32
CA THR A 179 9.38 -5.49 -17.48
C THR A 179 8.66 -6.57 -18.27
N GLN A 180 8.49 -6.36 -19.58
CA GLN A 180 7.69 -7.21 -20.47
C GLN A 180 8.04 -8.71 -20.41
N PRO A 181 9.29 -9.15 -20.69
CA PRO A 181 9.58 -10.57 -20.86
C PRO A 181 9.40 -11.39 -19.58
N THR A 182 9.64 -10.79 -18.42
CA THR A 182 9.70 -11.51 -17.14
C THR A 182 8.53 -11.19 -16.22
N GLY A 183 7.75 -10.15 -16.51
CA GLY A 183 6.75 -9.64 -15.58
C GLY A 183 7.35 -9.08 -14.29
N ARG A 184 8.68 -8.81 -14.25
CA ARG A 184 9.34 -8.28 -13.06
C ARG A 184 8.71 -6.94 -12.67
N VAL A 185 8.16 -6.86 -11.47
CA VAL A 185 7.53 -5.64 -10.94
C VAL A 185 8.50 -4.94 -9.99
N GLU A 186 8.83 -3.70 -10.31
CA GLU A 186 9.59 -2.78 -9.46
C GLU A 186 8.67 -1.65 -9.01
N THR A 187 8.80 -1.27 -7.74
CA THR A 187 8.02 -0.19 -7.12
C THR A 187 8.92 0.99 -6.82
N TYR A 188 8.43 2.21 -7.05
CA TYR A 188 9.18 3.44 -6.88
C TYR A 188 8.42 4.45 -6.03
N THR A 189 9.19 5.27 -5.32
CA THR A 189 8.73 6.46 -4.61
C THR A 189 9.42 7.69 -5.17
N TYR A 190 8.67 8.77 -5.36
CA TYR A 190 9.25 10.06 -5.73
C TYR A 190 9.37 10.93 -4.48
N ALA A 191 10.58 11.39 -4.17
CA ALA A 191 10.81 12.32 -3.08
C ALA A 191 12.03 13.18 -3.39
N GLY A 192 11.96 14.48 -3.09
CA GLY A 192 13.12 15.38 -3.22
C GLY A 192 13.61 15.48 -4.66
N GLY A 193 12.70 15.39 -5.63
CA GLY A 193 13.02 15.54 -7.05
C GLY A 193 13.44 14.24 -7.76
N THR A 194 13.65 13.14 -7.03
CA THR A 194 14.24 11.91 -7.58
C THR A 194 13.35 10.69 -7.30
N TRP A 195 13.39 9.71 -8.21
CA TRP A 195 12.80 8.40 -7.99
C TRP A 195 13.76 7.48 -7.25
N SER A 196 13.30 6.81 -6.20
CA SER A 196 14.02 5.75 -5.52
C SER A 196 13.23 4.46 -5.57
N ILE A 197 13.94 3.33 -5.65
CA ILE A 197 13.31 2.00 -5.56
C ILE A 197 12.76 1.86 -4.14
N PHE A 198 11.48 1.51 -4.06
CA PHE A 198 10.81 1.20 -2.80
C PHE A 198 11.24 -0.20 -2.36
N ASN A 199 12.34 -0.27 -1.61
CA ASN A 199 12.77 -1.49 -0.93
C ASN A 199 11.99 -1.61 0.39
N ARG A 200 11.22 -2.68 0.53
CA ARG A 200 10.59 -3.08 1.79
C ARG A 200 10.99 -4.51 2.10
#